data_AF-A0A8H7XMI8-F1
#
_entry.id   AF-A0A8H7XMI8-F1
#
_cell.length_a   1.000
_cell.length_b   1.000
_cell.length_c   1.000
_cell.angle_alpha   90.00
_cell.angle_beta   90.00
_cell.angle_gamma   90.00
#
_symmetry.space_group_name_H-M   'P 1'
#
loop_
_entity.id
_entity.type
_entity.pdbx_description
1 polymer ?
#
loop_
_entity_poly.entity_id
_entity_poly.type
_entity_poly.pdbx_seq_one_letter_code
_entity_poly.pdbx_strand_id
1 'polypeptide(L)'
;MHAHSMLIAILSLAISAISVTDSAHSPIITATPTRALANRQVQTPILSTLQYPYTALPYQVYPYQVLRGPQFGYNQCNSTTLGPKSNCQTLIFNAPDDFCLWGSPDANGEIGNVEAKVVAYCTKPYHGTRLIPPDAITGLQWIRTSAYIQVTGFINNSAIGLDNKPGNGGELDPHGADLQGNPLGGVVYSNGTADSDGHNLVQVMNWNT
;
A
#
# COMPACT_ATOMS: atom_id res chain seq x y z
N MET A 1 -47.81 -12.04 -83.02
CA MET A 1 -47.30 -13.35 -83.46
C MET A 1 -45.82 -13.23 -83.73
N HIS A 2 -45.05 -14.24 -83.31
CA HIS A 2 -43.61 -14.45 -83.49
C HIS A 2 -42.68 -13.80 -82.45
N ALA A 3 -42.29 -14.66 -81.51
CA ALA A 3 -41.16 -14.53 -80.62
C ALA A 3 -39.85 -14.61 -81.40
N HIS A 4 -38.86 -13.80 -81.01
CA HIS A 4 -37.45 -14.07 -81.31
C HIS A 4 -36.65 -14.00 -80.02
N SER A 5 -36.33 -15.20 -79.51
CA SER A 5 -35.27 -15.43 -78.53
C SER A 5 -33.92 -15.06 -79.16
N MET A 6 -33.14 -14.23 -78.47
CA MET A 6 -31.70 -14.14 -78.69
C MET A 6 -30.98 -14.64 -77.43
N LEU A 7 -30.30 -15.77 -77.58
CA LEU A 7 -29.38 -16.37 -76.63
C LEU A 7 -28.11 -15.52 -76.54
N ILE A 8 -27.72 -15.08 -75.35
CA ILE A 8 -26.39 -14.51 -75.09
C ILE A 8 -25.52 -15.63 -74.53
N ALA A 9 -24.50 -16.03 -75.30
CA ALA A 9 -23.49 -16.99 -74.86
C ALA A 9 -22.47 -16.27 -73.94
N ILE A 10 -22.41 -16.66 -72.67
CA ILE A 10 -21.40 -16.18 -71.73
C ILE A 10 -20.21 -17.14 -71.78
N LEU A 11 -19.09 -16.63 -72.29
CA LEU A 11 -17.80 -17.34 -72.36
C LEU A 11 -17.18 -17.37 -70.96
N SER A 12 -17.14 -18.55 -70.33
CA SER A 12 -16.49 -18.78 -69.04
C SER A 12 -14.97 -18.91 -69.21
N LEU A 13 -14.20 -17.90 -68.79
CA LEU A 13 -12.74 -17.98 -68.64
C LEU A 13 -12.40 -18.71 -67.34
N ALA A 14 -11.79 -19.90 -67.44
CA ALA A 14 -11.25 -20.62 -66.29
C ALA A 14 -9.93 -19.97 -65.85
N ILE A 15 -9.92 -19.35 -64.66
CA ILE A 15 -8.69 -18.85 -64.03
C ILE A 15 -8.00 -20.03 -63.35
N SER A 16 -6.84 -20.45 -63.89
CA SER A 16 -5.97 -21.42 -63.23
C SER A 16 -5.13 -20.71 -62.17
N ALA A 17 -5.35 -21.00 -60.90
CA ALA A 17 -4.51 -20.50 -59.81
C ALA A 17 -3.24 -21.37 -59.71
N ILE A 18 -2.08 -20.78 -59.95
CA ILE A 18 -0.78 -21.41 -59.71
C ILE A 18 -0.40 -21.12 -58.26
N SER A 19 -0.35 -22.16 -57.42
CA SER A 19 0.18 -22.05 -56.06
C SER A 19 1.70 -22.17 -56.07
N VAL A 20 2.40 -21.10 -55.74
CA VAL A 20 3.84 -21.15 -55.46
C VAL A 20 4.00 -21.52 -53.99
N THR A 21 4.52 -22.71 -53.72
CA THR A 21 4.90 -23.11 -52.35
C THR A 21 6.31 -22.62 -52.08
N ASP A 22 6.43 -21.59 -51.24
CA ASP A 22 7.73 -21.13 -50.74
C ASP A 22 8.12 -22.01 -49.54
N SER A 23 9.31 -22.62 -49.60
CA SER A 23 9.82 -23.48 -48.53
C SER A 23 10.31 -22.59 -47.38
N ALA A 24 9.57 -22.60 -46.27
CA ALA A 24 9.97 -21.88 -45.06
C ALA A 24 11.34 -22.38 -44.57
N HIS A 25 12.32 -21.47 -44.46
CA HIS A 25 13.62 -21.76 -43.88
C HIS A 25 13.47 -22.06 -42.38
N SER A 26 14.21 -23.06 -41.90
CA SER A 26 14.26 -23.40 -40.48
C SER A 26 14.76 -22.21 -39.63
N PRO A 27 14.15 -21.94 -38.47
CA PRO A 27 14.57 -20.84 -37.62
C PRO A 27 15.98 -21.08 -37.06
N ILE A 28 16.82 -20.06 -37.11
CA ILE A 28 18.14 -20.06 -36.47
C ILE A 28 17.95 -19.75 -34.98
N ILE A 29 18.22 -20.72 -34.11
CA ILE A 29 18.21 -20.51 -32.66
C ILE A 29 19.52 -19.82 -32.27
N THR A 30 19.46 -18.52 -31.99
CA THR A 30 20.57 -17.79 -31.37
C THR A 30 20.63 -18.12 -29.88
N ALA A 31 21.82 -18.49 -29.37
CA ALA A 31 21.99 -18.74 -27.94
C ALA A 31 21.64 -17.49 -27.12
N THR A 32 20.89 -17.69 -26.03
CA THR A 32 20.52 -16.63 -25.09
C THR A 32 21.79 -15.95 -24.57
N PRO A 33 21.90 -14.61 -24.61
CA PRO A 33 23.06 -13.94 -24.04
C PRO A 33 23.14 -14.27 -22.55
N THR A 34 24.26 -14.85 -22.12
CA THR A 34 24.53 -15.09 -20.70
C THR A 34 24.68 -13.73 -20.02
N ARG A 35 23.59 -13.23 -19.45
CA ARG A 35 23.69 -12.15 -18.47
C ARG A 35 24.52 -12.68 -17.31
N ALA A 36 25.64 -12.03 -17.02
CA ALA A 36 26.29 -12.20 -15.73
C ALA A 36 25.22 -12.01 -14.65
N LEU A 37 25.10 -12.98 -13.75
CA LEU A 37 24.30 -12.83 -12.54
C LEU A 37 24.98 -11.74 -11.72
N ALA A 38 24.59 -10.48 -11.95
CA ALA A 38 24.68 -9.49 -10.91
C ALA A 38 23.97 -10.09 -9.70
N ASN A 39 24.63 -10.08 -8.54
CA ASN A 39 24.09 -10.54 -7.26
C ASN A 39 22.59 -10.28 -7.23
N ARG A 40 21.78 -11.35 -7.23
CA ARG A 40 20.34 -11.24 -7.03
C ARG A 40 20.20 -10.57 -5.67
N GLN A 41 19.95 -9.25 -5.67
CA GLN A 41 19.53 -8.55 -4.48
C GLN A 41 18.37 -9.39 -3.95
N VAL A 42 18.51 -9.93 -2.73
CA VAL A 42 17.37 -10.55 -2.05
C VAL A 42 16.31 -9.46 -2.08
N GLN A 43 15.25 -9.68 -2.86
CA GLN A 43 14.20 -8.69 -3.03
C GLN A 43 13.67 -8.40 -1.62
N THR A 44 13.74 -7.14 -1.20
CA THR A 44 13.16 -6.72 0.07
C THR A 44 11.70 -7.17 0.08
N PRO A 45 11.25 -7.91 1.12
CA PRO A 45 9.88 -8.39 1.17
C PRO A 45 8.87 -7.24 1.08
N ILE A 46 7.68 -7.53 0.56
CA ILE A 46 6.58 -6.56 0.47
C ILE A 46 5.88 -6.51 1.82
N LEU A 47 5.67 -5.33 2.39
CA LEU A 47 5.11 -5.19 3.74
C LEU A 47 3.75 -5.87 3.89
N SER A 48 2.83 -5.72 2.92
CA SER A 48 1.50 -6.33 2.95
C SER A 48 1.51 -7.86 2.85
N THR A 49 2.67 -8.49 2.65
CA THR A 49 2.85 -9.95 2.67
C THR A 49 3.41 -10.48 3.99
N LEU A 50 3.77 -9.59 4.93
CA LEU A 50 4.41 -9.93 6.19
C LEU A 50 3.41 -9.87 7.35
N GLN A 51 3.19 -11.03 7.97
CA GLN A 51 2.27 -11.15 9.11
C GLN A 51 3.03 -11.45 10.40
N TYR A 52 2.69 -10.69 11.45
CA TYR A 52 3.24 -10.78 12.78
C TYR A 52 2.09 -10.82 13.79
N PRO A 53 2.07 -11.76 14.74
CA PRO A 53 1.16 -11.65 15.87
C PRO A 53 1.58 -10.43 16.72
N TYR A 54 0.61 -9.70 17.29
CA TYR A 54 0.90 -8.50 18.07
C TYR A 54 1.90 -8.75 19.21
N THR A 55 1.84 -9.94 19.82
CA THR A 55 2.71 -10.37 20.91
C THR A 55 4.14 -10.76 20.49
N ALA A 56 4.40 -10.90 19.18
CA ALA A 56 5.73 -11.21 18.64
C ALA A 56 6.13 -10.27 17.50
N LEU A 57 5.75 -8.98 17.64
CA LEU A 57 6.18 -7.94 16.72
C LEU A 57 7.72 -7.82 16.71
N PRO A 58 8.37 -7.75 15.54
CA PRO A 58 9.78 -7.38 15.48
C PRO A 58 9.95 -5.92 15.94
N TYR A 59 11.11 -5.58 16.50
CA TYR A 59 11.40 -4.19 16.87
C TYR A 59 11.31 -3.26 15.65
N GLN A 60 11.85 -3.69 14.52
CA GLN A 60 11.72 -3.07 13.20
C GLN A 60 11.49 -4.18 12.16
N VAL A 61 10.60 -3.95 11.21
CA VAL A 61 10.41 -4.84 10.05
C VAL A 61 11.58 -4.67 9.06
N TYR A 62 12.03 -3.43 8.85
CA TYR A 62 13.14 -3.10 7.96
C TYR A 62 14.27 -2.37 8.70
N PRO A 63 15.08 -3.07 9.53
CA PRO A 63 16.20 -2.46 10.26
C PRO A 63 17.42 -2.12 9.39
N TYR A 64 17.32 -2.33 8.08
CA TYR A 64 18.39 -2.15 7.10
C TYR A 64 17.96 -1.18 6.01
N GLN A 65 18.94 -0.63 5.30
CA GLN A 65 18.70 0.32 4.22
C GLN A 65 17.82 -0.28 3.11
N VAL A 66 16.66 0.34 2.88
CA VAL A 66 15.86 0.21 1.65
C VAL A 66 15.79 1.57 0.95
N LEU A 67 14.92 1.76 -0.04
CA LEU A 67 14.93 2.95 -0.90
C LEU A 67 14.87 4.27 -0.10
N ARG A 68 13.97 4.38 0.88
CA ARG A 68 13.73 5.60 1.67
C ARG A 68 14.38 5.57 3.07
N GLY A 69 15.34 4.68 3.29
CA GLY A 69 16.07 4.55 4.55
C GLY A 69 15.95 3.15 5.16
N PRO A 70 16.60 2.89 6.31
CA PRO A 70 16.04 1.94 7.26
C PRO A 70 14.76 2.49 7.89
N GLN A 71 13.99 1.62 8.54
CA GLN A 71 12.84 2.01 9.34
C GLN A 71 13.25 3.07 10.38
N PHE A 72 12.52 4.19 10.43
CA PHE A 72 12.84 5.30 11.34
C PHE A 72 12.55 4.95 12.80
N GLY A 73 11.37 4.38 13.05
CA GLY A 73 10.85 4.11 14.38
C GLY A 73 10.92 2.63 14.74
N TYR A 74 9.97 2.18 15.55
CA TYR A 74 9.87 0.79 16.01
C TYR A 74 8.41 0.35 16.16
N ASN A 75 8.18 -0.96 16.18
CA ASN A 75 6.84 -1.54 16.27
C ASN A 75 6.51 -2.14 17.65
N GLN A 76 7.49 -2.35 18.52
CA GLN A 76 7.28 -2.80 19.89
C GLN A 76 6.96 -1.60 20.80
N CYS A 77 5.68 -1.30 20.95
CA CYS A 77 5.20 -0.11 21.66
C CYS A 77 4.54 -0.52 22.97
N ASN A 78 4.95 0.09 24.08
CA ASN A 78 4.46 -0.22 25.42
C ASN A 78 4.62 0.98 26.37
N SER A 79 4.36 0.78 27.66
CA SER A 79 4.44 1.85 28.67
C SER A 79 5.80 2.56 28.74
N THR A 80 6.90 1.91 28.34
CA THR A 80 8.25 2.51 28.32
C THR A 80 8.50 3.40 27.10
N THR A 81 7.72 3.23 26.03
CA THR A 81 7.81 4.01 24.80
C THR A 81 6.75 5.13 24.75
N LEU A 82 5.79 5.13 25.67
CA LEU A 82 4.73 6.14 25.75
C LEU A 82 5.32 7.54 25.98
N GLY A 83 4.85 8.51 25.21
CA GLY A 83 5.13 9.92 25.45
C GLY A 83 5.47 10.72 24.20
N PRO A 84 5.77 12.02 24.35
CA PRO A 84 5.93 12.94 23.21
C PRO A 84 7.13 12.63 22.32
N LYS A 85 8.05 11.76 22.77
CA LYS A 85 9.24 11.32 22.02
C LYS A 85 9.10 9.88 21.49
N SER A 86 7.92 9.28 21.60
CA SER A 86 7.68 7.94 21.05
C SER A 86 7.93 7.96 19.54
N ASN A 87 8.68 6.96 19.06
CA ASN A 87 8.84 6.68 17.63
C ASN A 87 8.11 5.38 17.27
N CYS A 88 7.03 5.04 18.00
CA CYS A 88 6.18 3.92 17.65
C CYS A 88 5.61 4.10 16.24
N GLN A 89 5.72 3.09 15.38
CA GLN A 89 5.13 3.07 14.03
C GLN A 89 4.00 2.04 13.90
N THR A 90 3.69 1.31 14.98
CA THR A 90 2.49 0.48 15.10
C THR A 90 1.26 1.34 15.35
N LEU A 91 0.24 1.20 14.51
CA LEU A 91 -1.04 1.89 14.63
C LEU A 91 -2.10 0.95 15.20
N ILE A 92 -2.89 1.42 16.17
CA ILE A 92 -4.06 0.72 16.71
C ILE A 92 -5.34 1.39 16.19
N PHE A 93 -6.32 0.61 15.72
CA PHE A 93 -7.52 1.14 15.09
C PHE A 93 -8.78 0.36 15.51
N ASN A 94 -9.18 0.49 16.78
CA ASN A 94 -10.22 -0.36 17.39
C ASN A 94 -11.62 0.25 17.30
N ALA A 95 -11.77 1.50 17.74
CA ALA A 95 -13.07 2.13 17.99
C ALA A 95 -12.98 3.67 17.91
N PRO A 96 -14.11 4.40 17.86
CA PRO A 96 -14.12 5.86 17.78
C PRO A 96 -13.38 6.57 18.92
N ASP A 97 -13.26 5.94 20.09
CA ASP A 97 -12.55 6.48 21.25
C ASP A 97 -11.19 5.81 21.50
N ASP A 98 -10.85 4.78 20.72
CA ASP A 98 -9.62 3.99 20.82
C ASP A 98 -9.02 3.73 19.44
N PHE A 99 -8.35 4.74 18.90
CA PHE A 99 -7.67 4.65 17.62
C PHE A 99 -6.44 5.56 17.59
N CYS A 100 -5.64 5.38 16.56
CA CYS A 100 -4.44 6.15 16.32
C CYS A 100 -4.42 6.64 14.87
N LEU A 101 -3.64 7.70 14.65
CA LEU A 101 -3.29 8.24 13.33
C LEU A 101 -1.77 8.33 13.26
N TRP A 102 -1.21 8.27 12.05
CA TRP A 102 0.18 8.64 11.86
C TRP A 102 0.32 10.15 11.73
N GLY A 103 1.30 10.70 12.44
CA GLY A 103 1.68 12.10 12.39
C GLY A 103 3.19 12.26 12.21
N SER A 104 3.64 13.50 12.04
CA SER A 104 5.06 13.77 11.88
C SER A 104 5.82 13.56 13.20
N PRO A 105 6.98 12.89 13.19
CA PRO A 105 7.83 12.82 14.37
C PRO A 105 8.45 14.18 14.73
N ASP A 106 8.55 15.08 13.74
CA ASP A 106 9.14 16.41 13.83
C ASP A 106 8.05 17.50 13.82
N ALA A 107 8.31 18.65 14.41
CA ALA A 107 7.39 19.78 14.35
C ALA A 107 7.34 20.37 12.94
N ASN A 108 6.13 20.75 12.48
CA ASN A 108 5.87 21.32 11.15
C ASN A 108 6.35 20.41 10.01
N GLY A 109 6.15 19.10 10.13
CA GLY A 109 6.43 18.15 9.06
C GLY A 109 5.40 18.27 7.95
N GLU A 110 5.87 18.47 6.72
CA GLU A 110 5.05 18.33 5.51
C GLU A 110 4.85 16.85 5.23
N ILE A 111 3.60 16.38 5.27
CA ILE A 111 3.27 14.94 5.23
C ILE A 111 3.96 14.23 4.06
N GLY A 112 3.88 14.75 2.84
CA GLY A 112 4.54 14.19 1.66
C GLY A 112 6.07 14.07 1.74
N ASN A 113 6.73 14.83 2.62
CA ASN A 113 8.18 14.72 2.85
C ASN A 113 8.53 13.77 4.01
N VAL A 114 7.58 13.45 4.89
CA VAL A 114 7.82 12.67 6.10
C VAL A 114 7.12 11.32 6.14
N GLU A 115 6.37 10.96 5.09
CA GLU A 115 5.60 9.71 4.99
C GLU A 115 6.37 8.46 5.42
N ALA A 116 7.66 8.34 5.07
CA ALA A 116 8.47 7.17 5.44
C ALA A 116 8.73 7.04 6.95
N LYS A 117 8.70 8.17 7.68
CA LYS A 117 9.12 8.27 9.08
C LYS A 117 8.01 8.70 10.05
N VAL A 118 6.77 8.83 9.59
CA VAL A 118 5.63 9.15 10.48
C VAL A 118 5.52 8.12 11.60
N VAL A 119 4.98 8.57 12.73
CA VAL A 119 4.85 7.82 13.99
C VAL A 119 3.42 7.91 14.50
N ALA A 120 3.00 6.92 15.28
CA ALA A 120 1.62 6.83 15.76
C ALA A 120 1.33 7.83 16.88
N TYR A 121 0.18 8.47 16.77
CA TYR A 121 -0.48 9.30 17.78
C TYR A 121 -1.83 8.64 18.09
N CYS A 122 -2.08 8.28 19.35
CA CYS A 122 -3.29 7.58 19.76
C CYS A 122 -4.18 8.43 20.66
N THR A 123 -5.49 8.18 20.62
CA THR A 123 -6.46 8.78 21.54
C THR A 123 -6.29 8.29 22.99
N LYS A 124 -5.67 7.11 23.18
CA LYS A 124 -5.53 6.46 24.49
C LYS A 124 -4.07 6.36 24.98
N PRO A 125 -3.81 6.55 26.30
CA PRO A 125 -2.47 6.62 26.87
C PRO A 125 -1.87 5.25 27.24
N TYR A 126 -2.25 4.18 26.55
CA TYR A 126 -1.81 2.81 26.87
C TYR A 126 -1.25 2.02 25.70
N HIS A 127 -1.18 2.61 24.50
CA HIS A 127 -0.60 1.95 23.30
C HIS A 127 0.91 2.16 23.13
N GLY A 128 1.55 2.90 24.04
CA GLY A 128 2.99 3.16 23.98
C GLY A 128 3.42 4.15 22.89
N THR A 129 2.47 4.93 22.38
CA THR A 129 2.64 5.87 21.27
C THR A 129 2.78 7.31 21.77
N ARG A 130 2.73 8.29 20.85
CA ARG A 130 2.37 9.66 21.20
C ARG A 130 0.88 9.75 21.48
N LEU A 131 0.44 10.78 22.22
CA LEU A 131 -0.97 11.05 22.46
C LEU A 131 -1.48 12.10 21.48
N ILE A 132 -2.68 11.88 20.95
CA ILE A 132 -3.48 12.95 20.35
C ILE A 132 -3.96 13.84 21.50
N PRO A 133 -3.60 15.13 21.53
CA PRO A 133 -4.05 16.03 22.58
C PRO A 133 -5.58 16.14 22.61
N PRO A 134 -6.19 16.38 23.79
CA PRO A 134 -7.60 16.75 23.87
C PRO A 134 -7.92 17.91 22.92
N ASP A 135 -9.13 17.91 22.38
CA ASP A 135 -9.65 18.91 21.44
C ASP A 135 -8.90 19.05 20.10
N ALA A 136 -7.87 18.23 19.85
CA ALA A 136 -7.17 18.23 18.57
C ALA A 136 -8.08 17.77 17.42
N ILE A 137 -8.91 16.74 17.66
CA ILE A 137 -9.92 16.27 16.70
C ILE A 137 -11.17 17.12 16.88
N THR A 138 -11.53 17.88 15.85
CA THR A 138 -12.68 18.82 15.88
C THR A 138 -13.91 18.28 15.18
N GLY A 139 -13.78 17.18 14.44
CA GLY A 139 -14.89 16.44 13.84
C GLY A 139 -14.50 15.00 13.55
N LEU A 140 -15.42 14.06 13.75
CA LEU A 140 -15.19 12.63 13.57
C LEU A 140 -16.48 11.95 13.12
N GLN A 141 -16.41 11.24 11.99
CA GLN A 141 -17.38 10.27 11.56
C GLN A 141 -16.72 8.90 11.54
N TRP A 142 -17.36 7.92 12.17
CA TRP A 142 -16.89 6.55 12.22
C TRP A 142 -17.88 5.63 11.50
N ILE A 143 -17.38 4.81 10.58
CA ILE A 143 -18.14 3.80 9.86
C ILE A 143 -17.48 2.45 10.12
N ARG A 144 -18.28 1.48 10.54
CA ARG A 144 -17.86 0.08 10.68
C ARG A 144 -18.80 -0.81 9.89
N THR A 145 -18.23 -1.62 9.01
CA THR A 145 -18.93 -2.67 8.26
C THR A 145 -18.27 -4.01 8.51
N SER A 146 -18.76 -5.08 7.89
CA SER A 146 -18.07 -6.37 7.89
C SER A 146 -16.77 -6.37 7.07
N ALA A 147 -16.59 -5.40 6.17
CA ALA A 147 -15.45 -5.35 5.25
C ALA A 147 -14.38 -4.33 5.67
N TYR A 148 -14.77 -3.23 6.31
CA TYR A 148 -13.84 -2.16 6.66
C TYR A 148 -14.31 -1.35 7.87
N ILE A 149 -13.33 -0.67 8.48
CA ILE A 149 -13.53 0.44 9.39
C ILE A 149 -12.99 1.68 8.68
N GLN A 150 -13.75 2.77 8.71
CA GLN A 150 -13.33 4.06 8.17
C GLN A 150 -13.57 5.15 9.20
N VAL A 151 -12.60 6.05 9.30
CA VAL A 151 -12.72 7.32 9.99
C VAL A 151 -12.62 8.45 8.98
N THR A 152 -13.44 9.48 9.14
CA THR A 152 -13.33 10.72 8.37
C THR A 152 -13.55 11.88 9.31
N GLY A 153 -12.72 12.91 9.27
CA GLY A 153 -12.76 13.93 10.29
C GLY A 153 -11.86 15.12 10.02
N PHE A 154 -11.82 16.01 11.00
CA PHE A 154 -10.97 17.20 11.03
C PHE A 154 -10.08 17.15 12.27
N ILE A 155 -8.81 17.47 12.09
CA ILE A 155 -7.82 17.52 13.17
C ILE A 155 -6.96 18.78 13.03
N ASN A 156 -6.52 19.33 14.14
CA ASN A 156 -5.46 20.33 14.17
C ASN A 156 -4.12 19.66 13.81
N ASN A 157 -3.63 19.85 12.59
CA ASN A 157 -2.40 19.23 12.08
C ASN A 157 -1.20 19.39 13.01
N SER A 158 -1.01 20.59 13.59
CA SER A 158 0.11 20.83 14.53
C SER A 158 0.05 19.96 15.78
N ALA A 159 -1.13 19.49 16.18
CA ALA A 159 -1.29 18.59 17.33
C ALA A 159 -0.66 17.20 17.09
N ILE A 160 -0.47 16.83 15.83
CA ILE A 160 0.22 15.60 15.40
C ILE A 160 1.51 15.89 14.64
N GLY A 161 2.12 17.06 14.90
CA GLY A 161 3.42 17.46 14.35
C GLY A 161 3.39 17.91 12.89
N LEU A 162 2.24 17.84 12.21
CA LEU A 162 2.13 18.25 10.82
C LEU A 162 2.08 19.77 10.68
N ASP A 163 2.56 20.28 9.56
CA ASP A 163 2.39 21.69 9.24
C ASP A 163 0.92 22.02 8.88
N ASN A 164 0.56 23.31 9.04
CA ASN A 164 -0.78 23.82 8.71
C ASN A 164 -0.86 24.46 7.33
N LYS A 165 0.18 24.33 6.49
CA LYS A 165 0.19 24.95 5.17
C LYS A 165 -0.67 24.11 4.23
N PRO A 166 -1.34 24.74 3.26
CA PRO A 166 -1.93 24.01 2.15
C PRO A 166 -0.85 23.21 1.42
N GLY A 167 -1.12 21.94 1.13
CA GLY A 167 -0.20 21.04 0.46
C GLY A 167 -0.95 19.93 -0.28
N ASN A 168 -0.21 19.03 -0.91
CA ASN A 168 -0.77 17.97 -1.74
C ASN A 168 -1.30 16.76 -0.93
N GLY A 169 -1.27 16.84 0.41
CA GLY A 169 -1.55 15.70 1.27
C GLY A 169 -0.45 14.64 1.19
N GLY A 170 -0.80 13.42 1.59
CA GLY A 170 0.04 12.23 1.54
C GLY A 170 -0.85 11.02 1.78
N GLU A 171 -0.62 9.94 1.03
CA GLU A 171 -1.30 8.67 1.23
C GLU A 171 -0.40 7.82 2.11
N LEU A 172 -0.91 7.29 3.20
CA LEU A 172 -0.20 6.29 3.99
C LEU A 172 -0.86 4.94 3.72
N ASP A 173 -0.09 3.94 3.33
CA ASP A 173 -0.57 2.60 3.01
C ASP A 173 0.60 1.56 3.05
N PRO A 174 0.35 0.24 3.04
CA PRO A 174 1.41 -0.77 3.08
C PRO A 174 2.03 -1.06 1.69
N HIS A 175 1.49 -0.47 0.62
CA HIS A 175 1.88 -0.63 -0.79
C HIS A 175 2.49 0.65 -1.40
N GLY A 176 2.89 1.63 -0.57
CA GLY A 176 3.53 2.86 -1.04
C GLY A 176 4.70 2.63 -2.02
N ALA A 177 5.29 3.70 -2.54
CA ALA A 177 6.16 3.65 -3.74
C ALA A 177 7.28 2.58 -3.78
N ASP A 178 7.76 2.11 -2.62
CA ASP A 178 8.79 1.08 -2.50
C ASP A 178 8.27 -0.33 -2.13
N LEU A 179 6.97 -0.49 -1.85
CA LEU A 179 6.31 -1.69 -1.33
C LEU A 179 6.70 -2.05 0.12
N GLN A 180 7.37 -1.15 0.83
CA GLN A 180 7.72 -1.29 2.25
C GLN A 180 6.83 -0.45 3.18
N GLY A 181 5.83 0.23 2.61
CA GLY A 181 4.84 1.04 3.29
C GLY A 181 5.29 2.45 3.64
N ASN A 182 4.33 3.30 3.98
CA ASN A 182 4.53 4.64 4.51
C ASN A 182 3.61 4.81 5.74
N PRO A 183 4.13 4.68 6.97
CA PRO A 183 5.55 4.61 7.30
C PRO A 183 6.20 3.30 6.90
N LEU A 184 7.50 3.41 6.61
CA LEU A 184 8.33 2.29 6.23
C LEU A 184 8.37 1.27 7.37
N GLY A 185 7.87 0.06 7.13
CA GLY A 185 7.76 -0.98 8.15
C GLY A 185 6.69 -0.74 9.21
N GLY A 186 5.81 0.25 9.03
CA GLY A 186 4.65 0.47 9.88
C GLY A 186 3.62 -0.66 9.76
N VAL A 187 2.94 -0.98 10.85
CA VAL A 187 1.96 -2.07 10.90
C VAL A 187 0.71 -1.62 11.65
N VAL A 188 -0.45 -2.15 11.26
CA VAL A 188 -1.75 -1.79 11.85
C VAL A 188 -2.34 -2.98 12.55
N TYR A 189 -2.92 -2.77 13.72
CA TYR A 189 -3.69 -3.77 14.45
C TYR A 189 -5.05 -3.24 14.84
N SER A 190 -6.02 -4.16 14.88
CA SER A 190 -7.37 -3.85 15.31
C SER A 190 -8.00 -5.06 15.98
N ASN A 191 -8.83 -4.82 16.99
CA ASN A 191 -9.81 -5.78 17.48
C ASN A 191 -11.24 -5.46 16.99
N GLY A 192 -11.39 -4.42 16.16
CA GLY A 192 -12.67 -3.97 15.62
C GLY A 192 -13.02 -4.56 14.25
N THR A 193 -12.07 -5.20 13.54
CA THR A 193 -12.34 -5.81 12.23
C THR A 193 -13.09 -7.14 12.38
N ALA A 194 -13.61 -7.66 11.27
CA ALA A 194 -14.23 -8.98 11.24
C ALA A 194 -13.23 -10.15 11.42
N ASP A 195 -11.93 -9.89 11.22
CA ASP A 195 -10.86 -10.87 11.42
C ASP A 195 -10.53 -11.10 12.90
N SER A 196 -11.01 -10.22 13.79
CA SER A 196 -10.85 -10.33 15.24
C SER A 196 -12.11 -10.91 15.90
N ASP A 197 -11.91 -11.56 17.05
CA ASP A 197 -12.98 -12.00 17.96
C ASP A 197 -13.54 -10.86 18.83
N GLY A 198 -13.10 -9.62 18.63
CA GLY A 198 -13.48 -8.46 19.44
C GLY A 198 -12.61 -8.25 20.67
N HIS A 199 -11.68 -9.16 20.97
CA HIS A 199 -10.82 -9.10 22.15
C HIS A 199 -9.35 -9.04 21.77
N ASN A 200 -8.93 -9.84 20.80
CA ASN A 200 -7.54 -9.95 20.38
C ASN A 200 -7.23 -8.98 19.25
N LEU A 201 -6.07 -8.31 19.36
CA LEU A 201 -5.54 -7.49 18.28
C LEU A 201 -5.06 -8.38 17.14
N VAL A 202 -5.64 -8.19 15.96
CA VAL A 202 -5.26 -8.86 14.72
C VAL A 202 -4.63 -7.86 13.78
N GLN A 203 -3.57 -8.26 13.07
CA GLN A 203 -2.91 -7.39 12.12
C GLN A 203 -3.83 -7.12 10.92
N VAL A 204 -3.97 -5.85 10.57
CA VAL A 204 -4.68 -5.40 9.37
C VAL A 204 -3.64 -5.28 8.24
N MET A 205 -3.77 -6.14 7.23
CA MET A 205 -2.77 -6.26 6.16
C MET A 205 -2.92 -5.19 5.08
N ASN A 206 -4.13 -4.64 4.91
CA ASN A 206 -4.45 -3.64 3.90
C ASN A 206 -5.17 -2.47 4.57
N TRP A 207 -4.63 -1.27 4.39
CA TRP A 207 -5.13 -0.03 4.97
C TRP A 207 -4.68 1.13 4.08
N ASN A 208 -5.38 2.27 4.17
CA ASN A 208 -4.96 3.54 3.59
C ASN A 208 -5.47 4.70 4.46
N THR A 209 -4.89 5.89 4.29
CA THR A 209 -5.32 7.14 4.95
C THR A 209 -5.46 8.27 3.97
#